data_AF-A0A944BMT1-F1
#
_entry.id   AF-A0A944BMT1-F1
#
_cell.length_a   1.000
_cell.length_b   1.000
_cell.length_c   1.000
_cell.angle_alpha   90.00
_cell.angle_beta   90.00
_cell.angle_gamma   90.00
#
_symmetry.space_group_name_H-M   'P 1'
#
loop_
_entity.id
_entity.type
_entity.pdbx_description
1 polymer ?
#
loop_
_entity_poly.entity_id
_entity_poly.type
_entity_poly.pdbx_seq_one_letter_code
_entity_poly.pdbx_strand_id
1 'polypeptide(L)'
;WKFKTNNAVLGSPIVDNNIVYIGSSDRYFRAINIETGDLIWSFNELNNYQESRPVIIDNKIIFGAWDSYLYCLDKTNGNLLWKWNNGNERPHYSPAALWPVVANEKVFIVAPDRFLTAIDINSGKTIWRTKEHQVRESIGISKDKQLVYAKCMNDSVVAISTTSSHPDVVWKINAEYGYDHNSSMLIDDGNHLLLTTKNGLIVALNPKSGNIIWKHKFSNSIINTIIPVSDNKWAITTTEGYIAIISEK
;
A
#
# COMPACT_ATOMS: atom_id res chain seq x y z
N TRP A 1 -23.81 -6.88 12.72
CA TRP A 1 -24.30 -5.50 12.95
C TRP A 1 -24.14 -4.68 11.66
N LYS A 2 -24.64 -3.44 11.64
CA LYS A 2 -24.41 -2.46 10.55
C LYS A 2 -24.06 -1.11 11.18
N PHE A 3 -23.08 -0.40 10.61
CA PHE A 3 -22.69 0.94 11.05
C PHE A 3 -22.96 1.95 9.94
N LYS A 4 -23.69 3.03 10.22
CA LYS A 4 -24.06 4.04 9.22
C LYS A 4 -23.01 5.15 9.17
N THR A 5 -22.55 5.48 7.96
CA THR A 5 -21.70 6.66 7.67
C THR A 5 -22.51 7.75 6.99
N ASN A 6 -21.98 8.97 6.96
CA ASN A 6 -22.67 10.11 6.32
C ASN A 6 -22.43 10.20 4.82
N ASN A 7 -21.40 9.51 4.31
CA ASN A 7 -21.04 9.41 2.89
C ASN A 7 -20.56 7.99 2.56
N ALA A 8 -20.19 7.77 1.29
CA ALA A 8 -19.66 6.52 0.79
C ALA A 8 -18.46 6.00 1.61
N VAL A 9 -18.36 4.67 1.71
CA VAL A 9 -17.22 3.99 2.33
C VAL A 9 -16.34 3.47 1.19
N LEU A 10 -15.29 4.23 0.88
CA LEU A 10 -14.27 3.83 -0.09
C LEU A 10 -13.07 3.12 0.58
N GLY A 11 -12.94 3.26 1.90
CA GLY A 11 -11.86 2.70 2.70
C GLY A 11 -11.77 1.18 2.63
N SER A 12 -10.55 0.66 2.53
CA SER A 12 -10.26 -0.76 2.73
C SER A 12 -9.98 -1.02 4.21
N PRO A 13 -10.81 -1.80 4.93
CA PRO A 13 -10.64 -2.02 6.37
C PRO A 13 -9.39 -2.86 6.69
N ILE A 14 -8.85 -2.66 7.89
CA ILE A 14 -7.94 -3.61 8.55
C ILE A 14 -8.55 -4.07 9.87
N VAL A 15 -8.31 -5.33 10.24
CA VAL A 15 -8.77 -5.90 11.50
C VAL A 15 -7.56 -6.24 12.36
N ASP A 16 -7.57 -5.80 13.62
CA ASP A 16 -6.58 -6.18 14.64
C ASP A 16 -7.29 -6.32 15.99
N ASN A 17 -7.02 -7.43 16.70
CA ASN A 17 -7.57 -7.70 18.04
C ASN A 17 -9.08 -7.39 18.19
N ASN A 18 -9.91 -7.93 17.29
CA ASN A 18 -11.37 -7.76 17.33
C ASN A 18 -11.87 -6.33 17.04
N ILE A 19 -11.01 -5.46 16.52
CA ILE A 19 -11.35 -4.08 16.14
C ILE A 19 -11.16 -3.92 14.64
N VAL A 20 -12.16 -3.40 13.95
CA VAL A 20 -12.04 -2.97 12.56
C VAL A 20 -11.70 -1.48 12.50
N TYR A 21 -10.66 -1.15 11.74
CA TYR A 21 -10.25 0.22 11.48
C TYR A 21 -10.52 0.57 10.02
N ILE A 22 -11.26 1.66 9.80
CA ILE A 22 -11.72 2.03 8.45
C ILE A 22 -11.99 3.54 8.34
N GLY A 23 -11.62 4.11 7.20
CA GLY A 23 -11.99 5.47 6.81
C GLY A 23 -13.13 5.53 5.78
N SER A 24 -13.72 6.71 5.64
CA SER A 24 -14.81 6.94 4.69
C SER A 24 -14.82 8.35 4.14
N SER A 25 -15.68 8.59 3.14
CA SER A 25 -15.81 9.88 2.46
C SER A 25 -16.52 10.97 3.27
N ASP A 26 -16.91 10.67 4.50
CA ASP A 26 -17.41 11.66 5.45
C ASP A 26 -16.31 12.28 6.31
N ARG A 27 -15.03 11.99 5.99
CA ARG A 27 -13.83 12.55 6.65
C ARG A 27 -13.59 12.01 8.06
N TYR A 28 -14.12 10.83 8.34
CA TYR A 28 -13.85 10.10 9.57
C TYR A 28 -12.98 8.89 9.30
N PHE A 29 -12.07 8.63 10.23
CA PHE A 29 -11.42 7.33 10.42
C PHE A 29 -11.88 6.74 11.75
N ARG A 30 -12.26 5.46 11.78
CA ARG A 30 -12.96 4.87 12.94
C ARG A 30 -12.32 3.58 13.38
N ALA A 31 -12.41 3.31 14.68
CA ALA A 31 -12.27 1.99 15.27
C ALA A 31 -13.64 1.51 15.74
N ILE A 32 -14.05 0.32 15.27
CA ILE A 32 -15.35 -0.26 15.56
C ILE A 32 -15.12 -1.67 16.10
N ASN A 33 -15.84 -2.06 17.16
CA ASN A 33 -15.80 -3.42 17.68
C ASN A 33 -16.41 -4.38 16.64
N ILE A 34 -15.69 -5.43 16.25
CA ILE A 34 -16.12 -6.32 15.18
C ILE A 34 -17.27 -7.27 15.58
N GLU A 35 -17.47 -7.52 16.88
CA GLU A 35 -18.56 -8.38 17.37
C GLU A 35 -19.86 -7.61 17.55
N THR A 36 -19.79 -6.42 18.15
CA THR A 36 -20.98 -5.64 18.53
C THR A 36 -21.36 -4.58 17.49
N GLY A 37 -20.37 -4.03 16.78
CA GLY A 37 -20.55 -2.88 15.90
C GLY A 37 -20.50 -1.53 16.59
N ASP A 38 -20.13 -1.51 17.88
CA ASP A 38 -20.01 -0.28 18.64
C ASP A 38 -18.80 0.53 18.21
N LEU A 39 -18.98 1.84 18.12
CA LEU A 39 -17.88 2.77 17.90
C LEU A 39 -16.98 2.79 19.14
N ILE A 40 -15.70 2.48 18.97
CA ILE A 40 -14.70 2.57 20.05
C ILE A 40 -14.15 4.00 20.09
N TRP A 41 -13.68 4.49 18.95
CA TRP A 41 -13.23 5.87 18.77
C TRP A 41 -13.36 6.29 17.31
N SER A 42 -13.33 7.60 17.07
CA SER A 42 -13.24 8.16 15.72
C SER A 42 -12.33 9.38 15.67
N PHE A 43 -11.56 9.49 14.60
CA PHE A 43 -10.78 10.65 14.22
C PHE A 43 -11.51 11.41 13.12
N ASN A 44 -11.74 12.72 13.31
CA ASN A 44 -12.60 13.55 12.45
C ASN A 44 -11.92 14.85 11.98
N GLU A 45 -10.60 14.91 12.03
CA GLU A 45 -9.81 16.07 11.56
C GLU A 45 -9.30 15.91 10.12
N LEU A 46 -9.83 14.95 9.36
CA LEU A 46 -9.52 14.82 7.94
C LEU A 46 -10.22 15.95 7.17
N ASN A 47 -9.53 16.51 6.19
CA ASN A 47 -10.12 17.51 5.28
C ASN A 47 -10.68 16.87 4.02
N ASN A 48 -10.41 15.58 3.79
CA ASN A 48 -10.93 14.82 2.67
C ASN A 48 -11.08 13.33 3.01
N TYR A 49 -11.44 12.51 2.03
CA TYR A 49 -11.72 11.08 2.23
C TYR A 49 -10.45 10.23 2.34
N GLN A 50 -10.62 9.07 2.99
CA GLN A 50 -9.62 8.02 3.15
C GLN A 50 -10.14 6.78 2.41
N GLU A 51 -9.34 6.20 1.50
CA GLU A 51 -9.77 5.06 0.66
C GLU A 51 -8.87 3.82 0.75
N SER A 52 -7.60 3.99 1.09
CA SER A 52 -6.63 2.89 1.05
C SER A 52 -6.62 2.02 2.31
N ARG A 53 -5.91 0.90 2.26
CA ARG A 53 -5.71 0.06 3.45
C ARG A 53 -4.69 0.73 4.40
N PRO A 54 -5.04 0.98 5.68
CA PRO A 54 -4.08 1.45 6.67
C PRO A 54 -3.05 0.34 7.00
N VAL A 55 -1.95 0.71 7.64
CA VAL A 55 -1.02 -0.22 8.27
C VAL A 55 -1.07 -0.08 9.79
N ILE A 56 -1.07 -1.22 10.48
CA ILE A 56 -0.96 -1.29 11.94
C ILE A 56 0.42 -1.83 12.30
N ILE A 57 1.05 -1.18 13.26
CA ILE A 57 2.32 -1.61 13.84
C ILE A 57 2.38 -1.13 15.29
N ASP A 58 2.61 -2.06 16.21
CA ASP A 58 2.54 -1.82 17.65
C ASP A 58 1.21 -1.13 18.04
N ASN A 59 1.32 0.06 18.65
CA ASN A 59 0.19 0.91 19.02
C ASN A 59 -0.09 2.06 18.03
N LYS A 60 0.38 1.94 16.78
CA LYS A 60 0.21 2.97 15.75
C LYS A 60 -0.66 2.45 14.60
N ILE A 61 -1.49 3.33 14.06
CA ILE A 61 -2.18 3.12 12.79
C ILE A 61 -1.84 4.24 11.82
N ILE A 62 -1.37 3.87 10.64
CA ILE A 62 -0.86 4.83 9.64
C ILE A 62 -1.64 4.68 8.34
N PHE A 63 -2.10 5.80 7.79
CA PHE A 63 -2.88 5.83 6.56
C PHE A 63 -2.76 7.18 5.85
N GLY A 64 -3.01 7.19 4.55
CA GLY A 64 -3.12 8.43 3.78
C GLY A 64 -4.56 8.81 3.47
N ALA A 65 -4.80 10.11 3.32
CA ALA A 65 -6.07 10.67 2.93
C ALA A 65 -5.90 11.67 1.78
N TRP A 66 -6.99 11.95 1.04
CA TRP A 66 -7.01 12.84 -0.14
C TRP A 66 -6.90 14.33 0.21
N ASP A 67 -6.34 14.67 1.36
CA ASP A 67 -6.09 16.02 1.86
C ASP A 67 -4.61 16.38 1.93
N SER A 68 -3.77 15.66 1.18
CA SER A 68 -2.32 15.83 1.08
C SER A 68 -1.51 15.31 2.27
N TYR A 69 -2.14 14.57 3.20
CA TYR A 69 -1.47 14.07 4.41
C TYR A 69 -1.44 12.54 4.51
N LEU A 70 -0.32 12.06 5.08
CA LEU A 70 -0.21 10.76 5.74
C LEU A 70 -0.37 10.99 7.25
N TYR A 71 -1.25 10.24 7.89
CA TYR A 71 -1.58 10.34 9.31
C TYR A 71 -1.03 9.14 10.06
N CYS A 72 -0.62 9.37 11.30
CA CYS A 72 -0.35 8.34 12.29
C CYS A 72 -1.14 8.63 13.54
N LEU A 73 -2.02 7.70 13.91
CA LEU A 73 -2.83 7.80 15.11
C LEU A 73 -2.41 6.74 16.13
N ASP A 74 -2.68 7.03 17.39
CA ASP A 74 -2.65 6.03 18.46
C ASP A 74 -3.81 5.04 18.25
N LYS A 75 -3.49 3.76 18.17
CA LYS A 75 -4.46 2.69 17.87
C LYS A 75 -5.52 2.53 18.97
N THR A 76 -5.19 2.87 20.22
CA THR A 76 -6.08 2.65 21.37
C THR A 76 -7.17 3.71 21.49
N ASN A 77 -6.87 4.97 21.17
CA ASN A 77 -7.75 6.10 21.43
C ASN A 77 -8.01 7.00 20.21
N GLY A 78 -7.31 6.79 19.08
CA GLY A 78 -7.48 7.55 17.86
C GLY A 78 -6.81 8.93 17.86
N ASN A 79 -6.03 9.26 18.89
CA ASN A 79 -5.34 10.55 18.98
C ASN A 79 -4.27 10.66 17.89
N LEU A 80 -4.14 11.85 17.30
CA LEU A 80 -3.08 12.15 16.35
C LEU A 80 -1.71 12.12 17.02
N LEU A 81 -0.81 11.26 16.55
CA LEU A 81 0.59 11.21 16.98
C LEU A 81 1.45 12.13 16.10
N TRP A 82 1.29 12.01 14.78
CA TRP A 82 1.91 12.89 13.79
C TRP A 82 1.15 12.87 12.48
N LYS A 83 1.37 13.89 11.65
CA LYS A 83 0.99 13.89 10.23
C LYS A 83 2.14 14.37 9.37
N TRP A 84 2.22 13.87 8.16
CA TRP A 84 3.28 14.16 7.20
C TRP A 84 2.69 14.63 5.88
N ASN A 85 3.32 15.61 5.23
CA ASN A 85 3.04 15.98 3.84
C ASN A 85 4.36 16.10 3.06
N ASN A 86 4.24 16.09 1.74
CA ASN A 86 5.37 16.17 0.82
C ASN A 86 5.78 17.62 0.46
N GLY A 87 5.26 18.62 1.18
CA GLY A 87 5.38 20.05 0.90
C GLY A 87 4.40 20.58 -0.16
N ASN A 88 3.48 19.76 -0.65
CA ASN A 88 2.50 20.13 -1.67
C ASN A 88 1.08 19.94 -1.15
N GLU A 89 0.26 20.98 -1.22
CA GLU A 89 -1.12 20.96 -0.74
C GLU A 89 -2.13 20.53 -1.81
N ARG A 90 -1.69 20.28 -3.05
CA ARG A 90 -2.58 19.85 -4.14
C ARG A 90 -3.07 18.42 -3.86
N PRO A 91 -4.39 18.20 -3.74
CA PRO A 91 -4.95 16.88 -3.42
C PRO A 91 -4.51 15.75 -4.37
N HIS A 92 -4.22 16.05 -5.64
CA HIS A 92 -3.75 15.05 -6.62
C HIS A 92 -2.36 14.46 -6.32
N TYR A 93 -1.60 15.05 -5.40
CA TYR A 93 -0.32 14.53 -4.92
C TYR A 93 -0.41 13.91 -3.53
N SER A 94 -1.62 13.69 -3.02
CA SER A 94 -1.83 13.09 -1.72
C SER A 94 -1.29 11.66 -1.67
N PRO A 95 -0.70 11.23 -0.55
CA PRO A 95 -0.33 9.84 -0.32
C PRO A 95 -1.57 8.96 0.00
N ALA A 96 -2.69 9.15 -0.71
CA ALA A 96 -4.01 8.63 -0.33
C ALA A 96 -4.35 7.25 -0.92
N ALA A 97 -3.82 6.95 -2.10
CA ALA A 97 -4.08 5.73 -2.88
C ALA A 97 -2.90 4.73 -2.79
N LEU A 98 -2.38 4.51 -1.58
CA LEU A 98 -1.24 3.60 -1.33
C LEU A 98 -1.44 2.82 -0.02
N TRP A 99 -0.79 1.66 0.09
CA TRP A 99 -0.70 0.91 1.35
C TRP A 99 0.68 1.16 1.96
N PRO A 100 0.80 1.95 3.05
CA PRO A 100 2.10 2.20 3.65
C PRO A 100 2.73 0.87 4.11
N VAL A 101 4.03 0.70 3.91
CA VAL A 101 4.74 -0.49 4.41
C VAL A 101 5.73 -0.07 5.49
N VAL A 102 5.91 -0.92 6.50
CA VAL A 102 6.71 -0.59 7.68
C VAL A 102 7.79 -1.63 7.90
N ALA A 103 9.03 -1.16 8.04
CA ALA A 103 10.19 -1.96 8.38
C ALA A 103 11.24 -1.11 9.10
N ASN A 104 11.96 -1.71 10.05
CA ASN A 104 13.14 -1.10 10.68
C ASN A 104 12.89 0.34 11.16
N GLU A 105 11.77 0.54 11.87
CA GLU A 105 11.31 1.85 12.40
C GLU A 105 11.02 2.93 11.34
N LYS A 106 10.83 2.53 10.08
CA LYS A 106 10.52 3.42 8.97
C LYS A 106 9.21 3.05 8.33
N VAL A 107 8.47 4.07 7.92
CA VAL A 107 7.32 3.98 7.04
C VAL A 107 7.78 4.31 5.63
N PHE A 108 7.52 3.42 4.69
CA PHE A 108 7.80 3.63 3.28
C PHE A 108 6.51 3.85 2.52
N ILE A 109 6.52 4.86 1.65
CA ILE A 109 5.39 5.20 0.79
C ILE A 109 5.86 5.55 -0.62
N VAL A 110 5.00 5.27 -1.59
CA VAL A 110 5.13 5.77 -2.97
C VAL A 110 3.86 6.52 -3.35
N ALA A 111 4.00 7.80 -3.68
CA ALA A 111 2.86 8.70 -3.87
C ALA A 111 2.75 9.17 -5.34
N PRO A 112 1.63 9.80 -5.75
CA PRO A 112 1.43 10.28 -7.13
C PRO A 112 2.45 11.32 -7.60
N ASP A 113 3.14 11.97 -6.66
CA ASP A 113 4.26 12.90 -6.90
C ASP A 113 5.54 12.23 -7.45
N ARG A 114 5.52 10.89 -7.54
CA ARG A 114 6.56 10.00 -8.07
C ARG A 114 7.78 9.82 -7.20
N PHE A 115 7.64 10.08 -5.91
CA PHE A 115 8.69 9.84 -4.94
C PHE A 115 8.50 8.52 -4.20
N LEU A 116 9.61 7.85 -3.93
CA LEU A 116 9.72 6.89 -2.83
C LEU A 116 10.24 7.65 -1.62
N THR A 117 9.56 7.49 -0.49
CA THR A 117 9.86 8.23 0.74
C THR A 117 10.00 7.26 1.90
N ALA A 118 11.02 7.45 2.74
CA ALA A 118 11.12 6.83 4.05
C ALA A 118 10.90 7.89 5.13
N ILE A 119 10.03 7.57 6.09
CA ILE A 119 9.59 8.45 7.16
C ILE A 119 9.87 7.72 8.49
N ASP A 120 10.45 8.43 9.45
CA ASP A 120 10.64 7.92 10.80
C ASP A 120 9.27 7.66 11.46
N ILE A 121 9.06 6.43 11.92
CA ILE A 121 7.74 5.99 12.39
C ILE A 121 7.28 6.67 13.68
N ASN A 122 8.22 7.18 14.47
CA ASN A 122 7.92 7.75 15.79
C ASN A 122 7.64 9.24 15.70
N SER A 123 8.40 9.96 14.88
CA SER A 123 8.33 11.42 14.76
C SER A 123 7.59 11.92 13.52
N GLY A 124 7.37 11.07 12.52
CA GLY A 124 6.83 11.47 11.23
C GLY A 124 7.81 12.31 10.39
N LYS A 125 9.08 12.42 10.78
CA LYS A 125 10.09 13.16 10.01
C LYS A 125 10.55 12.36 8.79
N THR A 126 10.68 13.02 7.66
CA THR A 126 11.32 12.42 6.48
C THR A 126 12.77 12.05 6.79
N ILE A 127 13.13 10.79 6.57
CA ILE A 127 14.53 10.32 6.65
C ILE A 127 15.20 10.57 5.31
N TRP A 128 14.56 10.11 4.22
CA TRP A 128 14.99 10.38 2.86
C TRP A 128 13.81 10.35 1.90
N ARG A 129 14.00 10.94 0.74
CA ARG A 129 13.00 11.00 -0.33
C ARG A 129 13.70 11.10 -1.69
N THR A 130 13.38 10.21 -2.62
CA THR A 130 14.01 10.16 -3.96
C THR A 130 12.99 10.08 -5.09
N LYS A 131 13.29 10.75 -6.21
CA LYS A 131 12.49 10.75 -7.45
C LYS A 131 13.11 9.89 -8.56
N GLU A 132 14.27 9.29 -8.32
CA GLU A 132 15.10 8.66 -9.36
C GLU A 132 14.42 7.50 -10.10
N HIS A 133 13.38 6.92 -9.53
CA HIS A 133 12.76 5.70 -10.05
C HIS A 133 11.36 5.90 -10.63
N GLN A 134 10.81 7.12 -10.60
CA GLN A 134 9.47 7.43 -11.12
C GLN A 134 8.41 6.40 -10.68
N VAL A 135 8.47 5.99 -9.41
CA VAL A 135 7.52 5.05 -8.79
C VAL A 135 6.15 5.70 -8.66
N ARG A 136 5.09 4.90 -8.54
CA ARG A 136 3.75 5.47 -8.33
C ARG A 136 2.80 4.46 -7.70
N GLU A 137 2.29 4.79 -6.51
CA GLU A 137 1.15 4.13 -5.82
C GLU A 137 1.21 2.60 -5.67
N SER A 138 2.31 1.94 -6.03
CA SER A 138 2.48 0.48 -6.03
C SER A 138 3.75 0.12 -5.27
N ILE A 139 3.57 -0.34 -4.03
CA ILE A 139 4.65 -0.70 -3.10
C ILE A 139 4.44 -2.12 -2.57
N GLY A 140 5.53 -2.75 -2.14
CA GLY A 140 5.55 -4.03 -1.45
C GLY A 140 6.70 -4.08 -0.47
N ILE A 141 6.73 -5.14 0.33
CA ILE A 141 7.77 -5.38 1.32
C ILE A 141 8.14 -6.85 1.30
N SER A 142 9.42 -7.16 1.51
CA SER A 142 9.88 -8.53 1.61
C SER A 142 9.40 -9.20 2.89
N LYS A 143 9.26 -10.54 2.87
CA LYS A 143 8.86 -11.30 4.07
C LYS A 143 9.78 -11.10 5.27
N ASP A 144 11.08 -10.99 5.03
CA ASP A 144 12.10 -10.73 6.06
C ASP A 144 12.21 -9.23 6.44
N LYS A 145 11.39 -8.38 5.83
CA LYS A 145 11.35 -6.91 5.99
C LYS A 145 12.67 -6.23 5.69
N GLN A 146 13.58 -6.86 4.95
CA GLN A 146 14.86 -6.25 4.57
C GLN A 146 14.74 -5.36 3.33
N LEU A 147 13.77 -5.63 2.44
CA LEU A 147 13.58 -4.90 1.19
C LEU A 147 12.18 -4.28 1.11
N VAL A 148 12.14 -3.09 0.51
CA VAL A 148 10.91 -2.48 0.01
C VAL A 148 10.94 -2.52 -1.51
N TYR A 149 9.85 -2.98 -2.11
CA TYR A 149 9.68 -3.07 -3.54
C TYR A 149 8.81 -1.93 -4.03
N ALA A 150 9.14 -1.35 -5.17
CA ALA A 150 8.28 -0.37 -5.81
C ALA A 150 8.22 -0.58 -7.32
N LYS A 151 7.01 -0.52 -7.87
CA LYS A 151 6.78 -0.57 -9.32
C LYS A 151 6.92 0.84 -9.89
N CYS A 152 7.73 0.96 -10.94
CA CYS A 152 7.92 2.20 -11.68
C CYS A 152 6.81 2.37 -12.73
N MET A 153 6.56 3.60 -13.18
CA MET A 153 5.54 3.85 -14.21
C MET A 153 5.82 3.17 -15.55
N ASN A 154 7.09 2.87 -15.86
CA ASN A 154 7.48 2.16 -17.08
C ASN A 154 8.41 1.02 -16.72
N ASP A 155 8.01 -0.20 -17.07
CA ASP A 155 8.79 -1.43 -17.17
C ASP A 155 9.60 -1.89 -15.94
N SER A 156 9.97 -1.01 -15.02
CA SER A 156 10.99 -1.27 -14.01
C SER A 156 10.39 -1.59 -12.65
N VAL A 157 11.01 -2.54 -11.96
CA VAL A 157 10.78 -2.74 -10.53
C VAL A 157 12.10 -2.49 -9.80
N VAL A 158 12.02 -1.78 -8.69
CA VAL A 158 13.18 -1.49 -7.83
C VAL A 158 12.96 -2.08 -6.45
N ALA A 159 14.03 -2.64 -5.87
CA ALA A 159 14.11 -3.01 -4.47
C ALA A 159 15.11 -2.12 -3.75
N ILE A 160 14.70 -1.57 -2.62
CA ILE A 160 15.52 -0.69 -1.78
C ILE A 160 15.69 -1.33 -0.41
N SER A 161 16.88 -1.19 0.16
CA SER A 161 17.16 -1.60 1.53
C SER A 161 16.34 -0.80 2.53
N THR A 162 15.71 -1.50 3.46
CA THR A 162 14.96 -0.88 4.56
C THR A 162 15.87 -0.44 5.71
N THR A 163 17.07 -1.02 5.83
CA THR A 163 17.99 -0.73 6.93
C THR A 163 18.78 0.55 6.70
N SER A 164 19.02 0.93 5.45
CA SER A 164 19.79 2.13 5.10
C SER A 164 19.11 3.45 5.45
N SER A 165 19.91 4.44 5.85
CA SER A 165 19.51 5.84 6.01
C SER A 165 19.46 6.60 4.67
N HIS A 166 19.76 5.93 3.56
CA HIS A 166 19.70 6.45 2.19
C HIS A 166 18.84 5.51 1.33
N PRO A 167 18.36 5.95 0.15
CA PRO A 167 17.58 5.11 -0.77
C PRO A 167 18.47 4.10 -1.52
N ASP A 168 19.12 3.20 -0.79
CA ASP A 168 20.08 2.24 -1.35
C ASP A 168 19.37 1.15 -2.16
N VAL A 169 19.52 1.23 -3.47
CA VAL A 169 18.99 0.23 -4.40
C VAL A 169 19.79 -1.07 -4.28
N VAL A 170 19.10 -2.15 -3.93
CA VAL A 170 19.68 -3.50 -3.89
C VAL A 170 19.65 -4.14 -5.26
N TRP A 171 18.52 -4.00 -5.96
CA TRP A 171 18.40 -4.38 -7.36
C TRP A 171 17.33 -3.54 -8.07
N LYS A 172 17.48 -3.44 -9.38
CA LYS A 172 16.47 -2.87 -10.29
C LYS A 172 16.48 -3.66 -11.58
N ILE A 173 15.30 -4.06 -12.04
CA ILE A 173 15.16 -4.87 -13.26
C ILE A 173 14.12 -4.26 -14.19
N ASN A 174 14.24 -4.54 -15.48
CA ASN A 174 13.19 -4.32 -16.47
C ASN A 174 12.31 -5.59 -16.53
N ALA A 175 11.07 -5.48 -16.06
CA ALA A 175 10.04 -6.52 -16.02
C ALA A 175 9.16 -6.56 -17.28
N GLU A 176 9.41 -5.66 -18.24
CA GLU A 176 8.82 -5.64 -19.60
C GLU A 176 7.27 -5.63 -19.60
N TYR A 177 6.67 -4.78 -18.77
CA TYR A 177 5.20 -4.63 -18.68
C TYR A 177 4.65 -3.38 -19.37
N GLY A 178 5.51 -2.53 -19.92
CA GLY A 178 5.20 -1.26 -20.56
C GLY A 178 4.84 -0.14 -19.59
N TYR A 179 4.09 0.85 -20.10
CA TYR A 179 3.55 1.94 -19.28
C TYR A 179 2.37 1.47 -18.44
N ASP A 180 2.49 1.55 -17.13
CA ASP A 180 1.49 1.11 -16.17
C ASP A 180 1.24 2.13 -15.06
N HIS A 181 -0.04 2.38 -14.78
CA HIS A 181 -0.49 3.26 -13.70
C HIS A 181 -1.46 2.55 -12.74
N ASN A 182 -1.52 1.22 -12.78
CA ASN A 182 -2.32 0.44 -11.85
C ASN A 182 -1.72 0.55 -10.45
N SER A 183 -2.54 0.88 -9.45
CA SER A 183 -2.16 1.03 -8.04
C SER A 183 -2.19 -0.29 -7.25
N SER A 184 -2.17 -1.44 -7.92
CA SER A 184 -2.05 -2.74 -7.25
C SER A 184 -0.71 -2.87 -6.52
N MET A 185 -0.72 -3.37 -5.28
CA MET A 185 0.51 -3.60 -4.51
C MET A 185 1.34 -4.75 -5.08
N LEU A 186 2.64 -4.74 -4.76
CA LEU A 186 3.52 -5.87 -5.02
C LEU A 186 3.48 -6.82 -3.81
N ILE A 187 3.33 -8.10 -4.06
CA ILE A 187 3.14 -9.10 -3.01
C ILE A 187 4.28 -10.12 -3.04
N ASP A 188 5.05 -10.17 -1.95
CA ASP A 188 6.05 -11.20 -1.72
C ASP A 188 5.43 -12.37 -0.94
N ASP A 189 5.30 -13.53 -1.59
CA ASP A 189 4.81 -14.75 -0.96
C ASP A 189 5.94 -15.64 -0.38
N GLY A 190 7.19 -15.20 -0.47
CA GLY A 190 8.41 -15.90 -0.05
C GLY A 190 9.16 -16.60 -1.18
N ASN A 191 8.44 -17.00 -2.25
CA ASN A 191 9.01 -17.62 -3.43
C ASN A 191 8.97 -16.66 -4.64
N HIS A 192 7.92 -15.82 -4.68
CA HIS A 192 7.63 -14.89 -5.77
C HIS A 192 7.33 -13.50 -5.22
N LEU A 193 7.86 -12.50 -5.91
CA LEU A 193 7.37 -11.13 -5.86
C LEU A 193 6.43 -10.93 -7.04
N LEU A 194 5.15 -10.84 -6.75
CA LEU A 194 4.09 -10.76 -7.73
C LEU A 194 3.67 -9.30 -7.95
N LEU A 195 3.51 -8.94 -9.21
CA LEU A 195 2.94 -7.65 -9.62
C LEU A 195 1.94 -7.84 -10.74
N THR A 196 0.98 -6.90 -10.79
CA THR A 196 -0.12 -6.89 -11.74
C THR A 196 -0.21 -5.55 -12.45
N THR A 197 -0.77 -5.55 -13.66
CA THR A 197 -0.83 -4.36 -14.52
C THR A 197 -2.26 -4.02 -14.92
N LYS A 198 -2.43 -2.80 -15.46
CA LYS A 198 -3.70 -2.29 -15.98
C LYS A 198 -4.19 -3.04 -17.21
N ASN A 199 -3.27 -3.74 -17.89
CA ASN A 199 -3.53 -4.48 -19.11
C ASN A 199 -3.53 -5.99 -18.82
N GLY A 200 -3.86 -6.42 -17.60
CA GLY A 200 -4.06 -7.83 -17.27
C GLY A 200 -2.83 -8.74 -17.38
N LEU A 201 -1.62 -8.18 -17.27
CA LEU A 201 -0.39 -8.94 -17.15
C LEU A 201 -0.07 -9.19 -15.66
N ILE A 202 0.33 -10.42 -15.36
CA ILE A 202 0.89 -10.84 -14.08
C ILE A 202 2.35 -11.19 -14.31
N VAL A 203 3.24 -10.64 -13.48
CA VAL A 203 4.67 -10.94 -13.52
C VAL A 203 5.09 -11.46 -12.16
N ALA A 204 5.77 -12.60 -12.14
CA ALA A 204 6.44 -13.13 -10.97
C ALA A 204 7.94 -12.90 -11.10
N LEU A 205 8.51 -12.28 -10.07
CA LEU A 205 9.94 -12.03 -9.95
C LEU A 205 10.51 -12.84 -8.78
N ASN A 206 11.79 -13.15 -8.81
CA ASN A 206 12.50 -13.63 -7.63
C ASN A 206 12.62 -12.48 -6.61
N PRO A 207 12.13 -12.60 -5.36
CA PRO A 207 12.16 -11.52 -4.39
C PRO A 207 13.56 -10.99 -4.04
N LYS A 208 14.59 -11.84 -4.16
CA LYS A 208 15.98 -11.51 -3.77
C LYS A 208 16.79 -10.93 -4.92
N SER A 209 16.64 -11.46 -6.14
CA SER A 209 17.43 -11.01 -7.30
C SER A 209 16.66 -10.08 -8.24
N GLY A 210 15.34 -10.04 -8.16
CA GLY A 210 14.48 -9.34 -9.11
C GLY A 210 14.31 -10.05 -10.46
N ASN A 211 15.01 -11.17 -10.71
CA ASN A 211 14.92 -11.89 -12.00
C ASN A 211 13.48 -12.32 -12.28
N ILE A 212 13.04 -12.18 -13.52
CA ILE A 212 11.73 -12.68 -13.96
C ILE A 212 11.74 -14.21 -13.87
N ILE A 213 10.76 -14.74 -13.14
CA ILE A 213 10.50 -16.19 -13.06
C ILE A 213 9.54 -16.56 -14.18
N TRP A 214 8.38 -15.90 -14.23
CA TRP A 214 7.39 -16.12 -15.27
C TRP A 214 6.53 -14.88 -15.50
N LYS A 215 5.85 -14.88 -16.65
CA LYS A 215 4.84 -13.88 -17.04
C LYS A 215 3.58 -14.59 -17.53
N HIS A 216 2.42 -14.09 -17.11
CA HIS A 216 1.14 -14.63 -17.51
C HIS A 216 0.15 -13.52 -17.86
N LYS A 217 -0.35 -13.55 -19.09
CA LYS A 217 -1.39 -12.63 -19.57
C LYS A 217 -2.75 -13.25 -19.25
N PHE A 218 -3.44 -12.67 -18.27
CA PHE A 218 -4.75 -13.16 -17.82
C PHE A 218 -5.91 -12.51 -18.58
N SER A 219 -5.88 -11.19 -18.74
CA SER A 219 -6.92 -10.45 -19.47
C SER A 219 -6.39 -9.14 -20.08
N ASN A 220 -7.28 -8.28 -20.58
CA ASN A 220 -6.93 -6.94 -21.07
C ASN A 220 -7.34 -5.81 -20.12
N SER A 221 -7.81 -6.15 -18.93
CA SER A 221 -8.32 -5.21 -17.93
C SER A 221 -7.38 -5.09 -16.73
N ILE A 222 -7.63 -4.11 -15.86
CA ILE A 222 -6.85 -3.96 -14.63
C ILE A 222 -7.06 -5.19 -13.76
N ILE A 223 -5.96 -5.79 -13.29
CA ILE A 223 -5.98 -6.78 -12.22
C ILE A 223 -5.68 -6.04 -10.90
N ASN A 224 -6.55 -6.21 -9.91
CA ASN A 224 -6.34 -5.68 -8.57
C ASN A 224 -5.16 -6.38 -7.87
N THR A 225 -4.77 -5.92 -6.69
CA THR A 225 -3.74 -6.59 -5.88
C THR A 225 -4.01 -8.10 -5.77
N ILE A 226 -3.08 -8.90 -6.27
CA ILE A 226 -3.11 -10.37 -6.21
C ILE A 226 -2.95 -10.85 -4.77
N ILE A 227 -3.68 -11.90 -4.37
CA ILE A 227 -3.69 -12.37 -2.97
C ILE A 227 -3.27 -13.84 -2.92
N PRO A 228 -2.16 -14.19 -2.24
CA PRO A 228 -1.81 -15.58 -1.97
C PRO A 228 -2.90 -16.26 -1.16
N VAL A 229 -3.36 -17.42 -1.63
CA VAL A 229 -4.36 -18.25 -0.91
C VAL A 229 -3.76 -19.53 -0.34
N SER A 230 -2.71 -20.04 -0.97
CA SER A 230 -1.85 -21.12 -0.48
C SER A 230 -0.53 -21.09 -1.24
N ASP A 231 0.37 -22.01 -0.93
CA ASP A 231 1.58 -22.21 -1.73
C ASP A 231 1.22 -22.38 -3.20
N ASN A 232 1.87 -21.59 -4.06
CA ASN A 232 1.71 -21.57 -5.51
C ASN A 232 0.27 -21.35 -6.00
N LYS A 233 -0.62 -20.76 -5.18
CA LYS A 233 -1.98 -20.40 -5.58
C LYS A 233 -2.31 -18.98 -5.16
N TRP A 234 -2.91 -18.24 -6.08
CA TRP A 234 -3.22 -16.83 -5.88
C TRP A 234 -4.60 -16.49 -6.41
N ALA A 235 -5.38 -15.79 -5.60
CA ALA A 235 -6.64 -15.19 -6.00
C ALA A 235 -6.38 -13.86 -6.71
N ILE A 236 -7.10 -13.64 -7.81
CA ILE A 236 -7.09 -12.40 -8.57
C ILE A 236 -8.51 -11.94 -8.83
N THR A 237 -8.67 -10.62 -8.95
CA THR A 237 -9.90 -10.00 -9.41
C THR A 237 -9.58 -8.95 -10.47
N THR A 238 -10.49 -8.73 -11.41
CA THR A 238 -10.32 -7.74 -12.47
C THR A 238 -11.44 -6.70 -12.47
N THR A 239 -11.19 -5.52 -13.05
CA THR A 239 -12.20 -4.45 -13.14
C THR A 239 -13.38 -4.78 -14.05
N GLU A 240 -13.25 -5.80 -14.91
CA GLU A 240 -14.33 -6.34 -15.74
C GLU A 240 -15.17 -7.42 -15.01
N GLY A 241 -14.84 -7.73 -13.75
CA GLY A 241 -15.66 -8.58 -12.89
C GLY A 241 -15.27 -10.06 -12.82
N TYR A 242 -14.09 -10.45 -13.34
CA TYR A 242 -13.60 -11.81 -13.14
C TYR A 242 -13.05 -12.00 -11.73
N ILE A 243 -13.29 -13.18 -11.17
CA ILE A 243 -12.69 -13.68 -9.94
C ILE A 243 -12.12 -15.07 -10.26
N ALA A 244 -10.83 -15.26 -10.04
CA ALA A 244 -10.16 -16.52 -10.36
C ALA A 244 -9.09 -16.87 -9.33
N ILE A 245 -8.78 -18.17 -9.23
CA ILE A 245 -7.57 -18.66 -8.58
C ILE A 245 -6.65 -19.15 -9.70
N ILE A 246 -5.45 -18.58 -9.75
CA ILE A 246 -4.37 -19.06 -10.62
C ILE A 246 -3.37 -19.88 -9.80
N SER A 247 -2.69 -20.82 -10.45
CA SER A 247 -1.69 -21.66 -9.80
C SER A 247 -0.51 -21.94 -10.71
N GLU A 248 0.68 -22.02 -10.11
CA GLU A 248 1.87 -22.53 -10.77
C GLU A 248 1.88 -24.07 -10.67
N LYS A 249 2.18 -24.74 -11.79
CA LYS A 249 2.18 -26.19 -11.89
C LYS A 249 3.54 -26.78 -11.57
#